data_AF-A0A7J8WCG2-F1
#
_entry.id   AF-A0A7J8WCG2-F1
#
_cell.length_a   1.000
_cell.length_b   1.000
_cell.length_c   1.000
_cell.angle_alpha   90.00
_cell.angle_beta   90.00
_cell.angle_gamma   90.00
#
_symmetry.space_group_name_H-M   'P 1'
#
loop_
_entity.id
_entity.type
_entity.pdbx_description
1 polymer ?
#
loop_
_entity_poly.entity_id
_entity_poly.type
_entity_poly.pdbx_seq_one_letter_code
_entity_poly.pdbx_strand_id
1 'polypeptide(L)'
;MRKSESNHSSCSYVFGINFMLDMSACFAWPNLQIQTEKLRKKIMKKGGLFVTPLQSNVTRSRYSYTWMSLAQENGWQVLLDAIALGAKEMETLGLSLFDPDFLICSFFRVFCENPLGFCYLFIKKSISSSVLKDSTTNVGIVSLVPLLKLEALKGKAPL
;
A
#
# COMPACT_ATOMS: atom_id res chain seq x y z
N MET A 1 -2.28 14.02 48.78
CA MET A 1 -1.95 14.53 47.43
C MET A 1 -2.29 13.43 46.43
N ARG A 2 -3.38 13.60 45.68
CA ARG A 2 -3.85 12.64 44.65
C ARG A 2 -2.87 12.67 43.48
N LYS A 3 -2.31 11.51 43.10
CA LYS A 3 -1.62 11.36 41.82
C LYS A 3 -2.68 11.44 40.73
N SER A 4 -2.61 12.49 39.90
CA SER A 4 -3.45 12.65 38.73
C SER A 4 -3.03 11.61 37.68
N GLU A 5 -3.91 10.66 37.40
CA GLU A 5 -3.82 9.79 36.23
C GLU A 5 -3.92 10.66 34.98
N SER A 6 -2.81 10.81 34.26
CA SER A 6 -2.82 11.40 32.93
C SER A 6 -3.40 10.38 31.96
N ASN A 7 -4.69 10.50 31.67
CA ASN A 7 -5.35 9.81 30.57
C ASN A 7 -4.72 10.28 29.25
N HIS A 8 -3.67 9.60 28.83
CA HIS A 8 -3.03 9.84 27.55
C HIS A 8 -3.93 9.25 26.47
N SER A 9 -4.78 10.09 25.89
CA SER A 9 -5.57 9.75 24.70
C SER A 9 -4.65 9.12 23.66
N SER A 10 -4.96 7.87 23.30
CA SER A 10 -4.26 7.14 22.24
C SER A 10 -4.54 7.88 20.94
N CYS A 11 -3.58 8.71 20.51
CA CYS A 11 -3.64 9.41 19.24
C CYS A 11 -3.59 8.37 18.13
N SER A 12 -4.78 8.01 17.64
CA SER A 12 -4.95 7.11 16.51
C SER A 12 -4.76 7.96 15.27
N TYR A 13 -3.55 7.95 14.70
CA TYR A 13 -3.32 8.52 13.38
C TYR A 13 -3.98 7.60 12.35
N VAL A 14 -5.22 7.92 12.03
CA VAL A 14 -6.00 7.25 10.99
C VAL A 14 -5.58 7.85 9.65
N PHE A 15 -4.73 7.12 8.91
CA PHE A 15 -4.56 7.38 7.48
C PHE A 15 -5.89 7.07 6.80
N GLY A 16 -6.45 8.08 6.12
CA GLY A 16 -7.81 8.04 5.58
C GLY A 16 -8.04 6.89 4.60
N ILE A 17 -9.00 6.03 4.95
CA ILE A 17 -10.21 5.53 4.27
C ILE A 17 -10.93 4.78 5.42
N ASN A 18 -12.25 4.93 5.59
CA ASN A 18 -13.01 4.36 6.73
C ASN A 18 -12.78 2.85 6.93
N PHE A 19 -11.75 2.47 7.69
CA PHE A 19 -11.52 1.11 8.19
C PHE A 19 -12.17 1.00 9.56
N MET A 20 -12.94 -0.07 9.77
CA MET A 20 -13.56 -0.41 11.05
C MET A 20 -12.57 -0.21 12.21
N LEU A 21 -12.92 0.69 13.14
CA LEU A 21 -12.04 1.23 14.19
C LEU A 21 -11.35 0.16 15.08
N ASP A 22 -11.84 -1.08 15.14
CA ASP A 22 -11.25 -2.15 15.94
C ASP A 22 -10.13 -2.93 15.23
N MET A 23 -9.91 -2.76 13.92
CA MET A 23 -8.96 -3.59 13.15
C MET A 23 -7.62 -2.91 12.82
N SER A 24 -7.39 -1.67 13.27
CA SER A 24 -6.17 -0.91 12.97
C SER A 24 -4.98 -1.26 13.89
N ALA A 25 -3.75 -1.17 13.37
CA ALA A 25 -2.55 -1.29 14.20
C ALA A 25 -2.35 -0.03 15.06
N CYS A 26 -1.82 -0.19 16.27
CA CYS A 26 -1.40 0.94 17.10
C CYS A 26 0.08 1.26 16.86
N PHE A 27 0.42 2.54 16.75
CA PHE A 27 1.78 3.02 16.57
C PHE A 27 2.23 3.85 17.77
N ALA A 28 3.47 3.67 18.21
CA ALA A 28 4.10 4.42 19.28
C ALA A 28 4.81 5.66 18.72
N TRP A 29 4.47 6.83 19.26
CA TRP A 29 5.16 8.09 19.01
C TRP A 29 6.54 8.12 19.73
N PRO A 30 7.59 8.80 19.22
CA PRO A 30 7.65 9.62 17.99
C PRO A 30 7.96 8.86 16.71
N ASN A 31 8.54 7.67 16.81
CA ASN A 31 9.09 6.96 15.65
C ASN A 31 8.05 6.17 14.86
N LEU A 32 6.77 6.25 15.25
CA LEU A 32 5.67 5.46 14.70
C LEU A 32 6.00 3.97 14.69
N GLN A 33 6.55 3.44 15.79
CA GLN A 33 6.85 2.01 15.90
C GLN A 33 5.56 1.21 16.09
N ILE A 34 5.42 0.09 15.40
CA ILE A 34 4.26 -0.79 15.55
C ILE A 34 4.24 -1.40 16.96
N GLN A 35 3.09 -1.34 17.63
CA GLN A 35 2.86 -2.09 18.87
C GLN A 35 2.70 -3.58 18.56
N THR A 36 3.82 -4.29 18.55
CA THR A 36 3.97 -5.68 18.10
C THR A 36 2.96 -6.64 18.73
N GLU A 37 2.81 -6.63 20.06
CA GLU A 37 1.91 -7.57 20.74
C GLU A 37 0.44 -7.36 20.37
N LYS A 38 0.00 -6.10 20.26
CA LYS A 38 -1.37 -5.78 19.86
C LYS A 38 -1.63 -6.18 18.42
N LEU A 39 -0.67 -5.92 17.53
CA LEU A 39 -0.80 -6.30 16.12
C LEU A 39 -0.85 -7.83 15.96
N ARG A 40 0.03 -8.58 16.63
CA ARG A 40 0.01 -10.05 16.61
C ARG A 40 -1.34 -10.60 17.01
N LYS A 41 -1.92 -10.12 18.12
CA LYS A 41 -3.25 -10.53 18.58
C LYS A 41 -4.35 -10.26 17.55
N LYS A 42 -4.24 -9.20 16.75
CA LYS A 42 -5.21 -8.89 15.69
C LYS A 42 -5.03 -9.80 14.47
N ILE A 43 -3.79 -10.06 14.05
CA ILE A 43 -3.49 -10.96 12.92
C ILE A 43 -3.96 -12.40 13.20
N MET A 44 -3.89 -12.85 14.46
CA MET A 44 -4.38 -14.17 14.85
C MET A 44 -5.91 -14.33 14.82
N LYS A 45 -6.68 -13.25 14.61
CA LYS A 45 -8.14 -13.32 14.42
C LYS A 45 -8.48 -13.72 12.98
N LYS A 46 -9.76 -14.02 12.72
CA LYS A 46 -10.26 -14.39 11.38
C LYS A 46 -9.79 -13.41 10.31
N GLY A 47 -9.36 -13.97 9.18
CA GLY A 47 -8.71 -13.27 8.07
C GLY A 47 -9.55 -12.21 7.36
N GLY A 48 -8.89 -11.51 6.43
CA GLY A 48 -9.44 -10.39 5.67
C GLY A 48 -8.34 -9.77 4.81
N LEU A 49 -8.37 -8.45 4.64
CA LEU A 49 -7.32 -7.69 3.97
C LEU A 49 -6.39 -7.06 5.01
N PHE A 50 -5.12 -7.44 5.00
CA PHE A 50 -4.07 -6.84 5.79
C PHE A 50 -3.30 -5.82 4.95
N VAL A 51 -3.41 -4.55 5.30
CA VAL A 51 -2.70 -3.46 4.63
C VAL A 51 -1.50 -3.06 5.47
N THR A 52 -0.31 -3.10 4.89
CA THR A 52 0.91 -2.68 5.59
C THR A 52 1.72 -1.70 4.76
N PRO A 53 1.99 -0.48 5.29
CA PRO A 53 2.93 0.41 4.64
C PRO A 53 4.34 -0.15 4.78
N LEU A 54 5.14 -0.04 3.75
CA LEU A 54 6.55 -0.40 3.82
C LEU A 54 7.37 0.71 4.50
N GLN A 55 6.96 1.96 4.31
CA GLN A 55 7.61 3.14 4.84
C GLN A 55 6.58 4.20 5.23
N SER A 56 6.75 4.81 6.40
CA SER A 56 5.93 5.95 6.85
C SER A 56 6.17 7.16 5.95
N ASN A 57 5.09 7.79 5.47
CA ASN A 57 5.18 9.05 4.74
C ASN A 57 5.65 10.22 5.61
N VAL A 58 5.39 10.15 6.92
CA VAL A 58 5.68 11.24 7.88
C VAL A 58 7.08 11.12 8.44
N THR A 59 7.40 9.98 9.05
CA THR A 59 8.66 9.78 9.79
C THR A 59 9.73 9.07 8.97
N ARG A 60 9.38 8.54 7.78
CA ARG A 60 10.24 7.68 6.97
C ARG A 60 10.68 6.37 7.66
N SER A 61 10.10 6.04 8.82
CA SER A 61 10.30 4.74 9.48
C SER A 61 9.88 3.60 8.57
N ARG A 62 10.71 2.56 8.45
CA ARG A 62 10.41 1.34 7.69
C ARG A 62 9.83 0.26 8.57
N TYR A 63 8.91 -0.52 8.01
CA TYR A 63 8.25 -1.61 8.71
C TYR A 63 8.73 -2.97 8.19
N SER A 64 8.81 -3.97 9.08
CA SER A 64 9.32 -5.28 8.72
C SER A 64 8.36 -6.05 7.81
N TYR A 65 8.89 -6.67 6.76
CA TYR A 65 8.17 -7.62 5.91
C TYR A 65 7.65 -8.85 6.67
N THR A 66 8.20 -9.16 7.85
CA THR A 66 7.73 -10.29 8.67
C THR A 66 6.24 -10.20 9.00
N TRP A 67 5.68 -8.98 9.07
CA TRP A 67 4.24 -8.81 9.28
C TRP A 67 3.39 -9.33 8.13
N MET A 68 3.90 -9.28 6.90
CA MET A 68 3.24 -9.80 5.72
C MET A 68 3.16 -11.32 5.77
N SER A 69 4.30 -11.98 6.00
CA SER A 69 4.35 -13.44 6.12
C SER A 69 3.44 -13.93 7.24
N LEU A 70 3.50 -13.28 8.41
CA LEU A 70 2.63 -13.62 9.53
C LEU A 70 1.14 -13.47 9.18
N ALA A 71 0.77 -12.42 8.44
CA ALA A 71 -0.61 -12.23 8.00
C ALA A 71 -1.05 -13.31 7.01
N GLN A 72 -0.23 -13.62 6.01
CA GLN A 72 -0.52 -14.68 5.03
C GLN A 72 -0.67 -16.05 5.69
N GLU A 73 0.21 -16.40 6.64
CA GLU A 73 0.14 -17.63 7.43
C GLU A 73 -1.17 -17.75 8.24
N ASN A 74 -1.76 -16.61 8.62
CA ASN A 74 -3.05 -16.56 9.33
C ASN A 74 -4.26 -16.37 8.40
N GLY A 75 -4.08 -16.59 7.08
CA GLY A 75 -5.16 -16.57 6.10
C GLY A 75 -5.61 -15.17 5.68
N TRP A 76 -4.78 -14.15 5.88
CA TRP A 76 -5.04 -12.80 5.38
C TRP A 76 -4.53 -12.64 3.95
N GLN A 77 -5.27 -11.91 3.13
CA GLN A 77 -4.74 -11.33 1.91
C GLN A 77 -3.91 -10.10 2.26
N VAL A 78 -2.75 -9.93 1.63
CA VAL A 78 -1.82 -8.84 1.96
C VAL A 78 -1.74 -7.80 0.85
N LEU A 79 -2.04 -6.55 1.21
CA LEU A 79 -1.75 -5.36 0.41
C LEU A 79 -0.52 -4.65 0.97
N LEU A 80 0.55 -4.61 0.17
CA LEU A 80 1.74 -3.83 0.46
C LEU A 80 1.56 -2.39 -0.05
N ASP A 81 1.60 -1.42 0.87
CA ASP A 81 1.63 0.00 0.53
C ASP A 81 3.08 0.50 0.39
N ALA A 82 3.47 0.69 -0.86
CA ALA A 82 4.76 1.21 -1.29
C ALA A 82 4.67 2.66 -1.83
N ILE A 83 3.58 3.39 -1.54
CA ILE A 83 3.37 4.78 -2.02
C ILE A 83 4.51 5.70 -1.54
N ALA A 84 5.04 5.46 -0.34
CA ALA A 84 6.09 6.27 0.27
C ALA A 84 7.49 6.04 -0.31
N LEU A 85 7.67 5.03 -1.17
CA LEU A 85 8.95 4.71 -1.80
C LEU A 85 9.21 5.58 -3.04
N GLY A 86 10.48 5.82 -3.34
CA GLY A 86 10.94 6.36 -4.61
C GLY A 86 11.38 5.25 -5.59
N ALA A 87 11.67 5.64 -6.83
CA ALA A 87 12.07 4.76 -7.93
C ALA A 87 13.15 3.73 -7.55
N LYS A 88 14.27 4.20 -6.97
CA LYS A 88 15.40 3.33 -6.56
C LYS A 88 14.99 2.28 -5.52
N GLU A 89 14.16 2.67 -4.56
CA GLU A 89 13.72 1.77 -3.49
C GLU A 89 12.74 0.73 -4.03
N MET A 90 11.88 1.14 -4.97
CA MET A 90 10.97 0.26 -5.69
C MET A 90 11.70 -0.75 -6.58
N GLU A 91 12.80 -0.36 -7.24
CA GLU A 91 13.63 -1.27 -8.05
C GLU A 91 14.30 -2.33 -7.17
N THR A 92 14.78 -1.94 -5.99
CA THR A 92 15.39 -2.86 -5.01
C THR A 92 14.36 -3.60 -4.15
N LEU A 93 13.07 -3.41 -4.42
CA LEU A 93 12.00 -4.03 -3.66
C LEU A 93 12.02 -5.54 -3.97
N GLY A 94 12.43 -6.34 -2.99
CA GLY A 94 12.55 -7.80 -3.13
C GLY A 94 11.20 -8.52 -3.20
N LEU A 95 10.32 -8.14 -4.12
CA LEU A 95 8.95 -8.67 -4.29
C LEU A 95 8.93 -10.20 -4.41
N SER A 96 10.01 -10.80 -4.93
CA SER A 96 10.18 -12.24 -5.02
C SER A 96 10.31 -12.94 -3.66
N LEU A 97 10.68 -12.23 -2.59
CA LEU A 97 10.90 -12.79 -1.25
C LEU A 97 9.63 -12.82 -0.40
N PHE A 98 8.76 -11.81 -0.54
CA PHE A 98 7.60 -11.62 0.34
C PHE A 98 6.25 -11.61 -0.39
N ASP A 99 6.26 -11.69 -1.73
CA ASP A 99 5.15 -12.10 -2.61
C ASP A 99 3.74 -11.66 -2.16
N PRO A 100 3.48 -10.33 -2.09
CA PRO A 100 2.20 -9.80 -1.64
C PRO A 100 1.09 -10.13 -2.65
N ASP A 101 -0.15 -10.18 -2.15
CA ASP A 101 -1.33 -10.38 -3.00
C ASP A 101 -1.65 -9.12 -3.83
N PHE A 102 -1.45 -7.96 -3.20
CA PHE A 102 -1.65 -6.66 -3.82
C PHE A 102 -0.47 -5.74 -3.51
N LEU A 103 -0.13 -4.85 -4.44
CA LEU A 103 0.89 -3.83 -4.25
C LEU A 103 0.37 -2.49 -4.75
N ILE A 104 0.36 -1.47 -3.90
CA ILE A 104 0.00 -0.11 -4.26
C ILE A 104 1.23 0.80 -4.22
N CYS A 105 1.46 1.58 -5.27
CA CYS A 105 2.56 2.55 -5.32
C CYS A 105 2.18 3.83 -6.09
N SER A 106 2.95 4.90 -5.88
CA SER A 106 2.73 6.18 -6.56
C SER A 106 3.38 6.20 -7.94
N PHE A 107 2.62 6.61 -8.96
CA PHE A 107 3.15 6.82 -10.32
C PHE A 107 4.31 7.82 -10.30
N PHE A 108 4.06 8.99 -9.71
CA PHE A 108 5.00 10.11 -9.69
C PHE A 108 6.32 9.77 -9.01
N ARG A 109 6.29 9.05 -7.88
CA ARG A 109 7.51 8.72 -7.14
C ARG A 109 8.36 7.63 -7.82
N VAL A 110 7.74 6.79 -8.63
CA VAL A 110 8.43 5.73 -9.37
C VAL A 110 8.98 6.22 -10.71
N PHE A 111 8.23 7.06 -11.43
CA PHE A 111 8.63 7.50 -12.77
C PHE A 111 9.16 8.94 -12.84
N CYS A 112 9.09 9.72 -11.75
CA CYS A 112 9.51 11.13 -11.68
C CYS A 112 8.86 12.06 -12.74
N GLU A 113 7.84 11.58 -13.44
CA GLU A 113 7.12 12.29 -14.50
C GLU A 113 5.69 12.63 -14.06
N ASN A 114 5.18 13.77 -14.55
CA ASN A 114 3.79 14.20 -14.37
C ASN A 114 2.90 13.23 -15.17
N PRO A 115 1.84 12.64 -14.60
CA PRO A 115 0.86 13.38 -13.80
C PRO A 115 0.87 13.09 -12.28
N LEU A 116 0.83 14.16 -11.49
CA LEU A 116 0.46 14.11 -10.08
C LEU A 116 -0.97 13.56 -9.93
N GLY A 117 -1.20 12.75 -8.89
CA GLY A 117 -2.54 12.21 -8.58
C GLY A 117 -2.81 10.79 -9.07
N PHE A 118 -1.84 10.11 -9.70
CA PHE A 118 -1.99 8.71 -10.13
C PHE A 118 -1.26 7.73 -9.20
N CYS A 119 -1.89 6.58 -8.98
CA CYS A 119 -1.31 5.41 -8.30
C CYS A 119 -1.58 4.14 -9.12
N TYR A 120 -0.76 3.12 -8.89
CA TYR A 120 -0.94 1.80 -9.47
C TYR A 120 -1.36 0.82 -8.39
N LEU A 121 -2.29 -0.06 -8.73
CA LEU A 121 -2.61 -1.25 -7.97
C LEU A 121 -2.20 -2.48 -8.80
N PHE A 122 -1.17 -3.18 -8.36
CA PHE A 122 -0.82 -4.48 -8.90
C PHE A 122 -1.58 -5.55 -8.14
N ILE A 123 -2.18 -6.48 -8.90
CA ILE A 123 -2.89 -7.64 -8.36
C ILE A 123 -2.14 -8.89 -8.78
N LYS A 124 -1.82 -9.74 -7.82
CA LYS A 124 -1.16 -11.02 -8.10
C LYS A 124 -2.04 -11.89 -8.99
N LYS A 125 -1.45 -12.46 -10.05
CA LYS A 125 -2.18 -13.20 -11.08
C LYS A 125 -2.99 -14.38 -10.53
N SER A 126 -2.48 -15.05 -9.50
CA SER A 126 -3.13 -16.20 -8.88
C SER A 126 -4.47 -15.85 -8.22
N ILE A 127 -4.63 -14.64 -7.71
CA ILE A 127 -5.86 -14.17 -7.05
C ILE A 127 -6.74 -13.30 -7.95
N SER A 128 -6.19 -12.84 -9.09
CA SER A 128 -6.89 -11.96 -10.03
C SER A 128 -8.22 -12.57 -10.49
N SER A 129 -8.25 -13.87 -10.80
CA SER A 129 -9.47 -14.56 -11.23
C SER A 129 -10.52 -14.68 -10.13
N SER A 130 -10.14 -14.77 -8.85
CA SER A 130 -11.10 -14.79 -7.74
C SER A 130 -11.62 -13.40 -7.39
N VAL A 131 -10.76 -12.38 -7.48
CA VAL A 131 -11.09 -10.99 -7.12
C VAL A 131 -11.92 -10.31 -8.21
N LEU A 132 -11.68 -10.62 -9.48
CA LEU A 132 -12.31 -9.95 -10.62
C LEU A 132 -13.52 -10.68 -11.21
N LYS A 133 -13.92 -11.84 -10.65
CA LYS A 133 -15.00 -12.70 -11.18
C LYS A 133 -16.36 -11.98 -11.34
N ASP A 134 -16.69 -11.10 -10.40
CA ASP A 134 -17.98 -10.38 -10.38
C ASP A 134 -17.82 -8.90 -10.75
N SER A 135 -16.64 -8.51 -11.26
CA SER A 135 -16.32 -7.13 -11.57
C SER A 135 -16.87 -6.74 -12.94
N THR A 136 -17.98 -6.00 -12.97
CA THR A 136 -18.49 -5.29 -14.16
C THR A 136 -17.68 -4.02 -14.47
N THR A 137 -16.39 -4.00 -14.15
CA THR A 137 -15.61 -2.77 -14.28
C THR A 137 -15.54 -2.35 -15.74
N ASN A 138 -16.08 -1.16 -16.02
CA ASN A 138 -15.63 -0.33 -17.12
C ASN A 138 -14.11 -0.14 -16.95
N VAL A 139 -13.32 -1.07 -17.47
CA VAL A 139 -11.88 -0.95 -17.61
C VAL A 139 -11.67 0.12 -18.67
N GLY A 140 -11.68 1.39 -18.24
CA GLY A 140 -11.20 2.50 -19.03
C GLY A 140 -9.70 2.26 -19.24
N ILE A 141 -9.35 1.82 -20.44
CA ILE A 141 -7.96 1.56 -20.83
C ILE A 141 -7.22 2.90 -20.82
N VAL A 142 -6.56 3.22 -19.70
CA VAL A 142 -5.56 4.28 -19.67
C VAL A 142 -4.30 3.70 -20.29
N SER A 143 -4.02 4.09 -21.53
CA SER A 143 -2.80 3.70 -22.24
C SER A 143 -1.69 4.70 -21.93
N LEU A 144 -0.60 4.23 -21.33
CA LEU A 144 0.64 5.00 -21.22
C LEU A 144 1.38 4.84 -22.54
N VAL A 145 1.42 5.90 -23.34
CA VAL A 145 2.16 5.91 -24.61
C VAL A 145 3.53 6.57 -24.36
N PRO A 146 4.65 5.85 -24.58
CA PRO A 146 5.97 6.44 -24.49
C PRO A 146 6.11 7.61 -25.47
N LEU A 147 6.81 8.68 -25.07
CA LEU A 147 6.95 9.92 -25.86
C LEU A 147 7.54 9.67 -27.27
N LEU A 148 8.27 8.57 -27.45
CA LEU A 148 8.87 8.15 -28.73
C LEU A 148 7.85 7.89 -29.86
N LYS A 149 6.54 7.83 -29.58
CA LYS A 149 5.48 7.64 -30.59
C LYS A 149 4.74 8.92 -31.01
N LEU A 150 4.99 10.07 -30.38
CA LEU A 150 4.22 11.29 -30.67
C LEU A 150 4.69 12.01 -31.94
N GLU A 151 5.98 11.90 -32.28
CA GLU A 151 6.55 12.50 -33.49
C GLU A 151 6.12 11.78 -34.79
N ALA A 152 5.65 10.53 -34.70
CA ALA A 152 5.15 9.77 -35.86
C ALA A 152 3.71 10.12 -36.24
N LEU A 153 2.95 10.82 -35.38
CA LEU A 153 1.54 11.17 -35.60
C LEU A 153 1.33 12.60 -36.15
N LYS A 154 2.39 13.41 -36.25
CA LYS A 154 2.33 14.75 -36.86
C LYS A 154 2.48 14.77 -38.39
N GLY A 155 2.71 13.61 -39.02
CA GLY A 155 2.99 13.51 -40.45
C GLY A 155 1.89 12.84 -41.26
N LYS A 156 0.69 13.45 -41.38
CA LYS A 156 -0.23 13.31 -42.53
C LYS A 156 -1.48 14.18 -42.33
N ALA A 157 -1.41 15.41 -42.83
CA ALA A 157 -2.61 16.11 -43.29
C ALA A 157 -2.76 15.79 -44.79
N PRO A 158 -3.90 15.29 -45.27
CA PRO A 158 -4.18 15.22 -46.70
C PRO A 158 -4.47 16.64 -47.22
N LEU A 159 -3.92 16.96 -48.40
CA LEU A 159 -4.28 18.13 -49.21
C LEU A 159 -5.74 18.04 -49.67
#